data_AF-A0A2W7A3X0-F1
#
_entry.id   AF-A0A2W7A3X0-F1
#
_cell.length_a   1.000
_cell.length_b   1.000
_cell.length_c   1.000
_cell.angle_alpha   90.00
_cell.angle_beta   90.00
_cell.angle_gamma   90.00
#
_symmetry.space_group_name_H-M   'P 1'
#
loop_
_entity.id
_entity.type
_entity.pdbx_description
1 polymer ?
#
loop_
_entity_poly.entity_id
_entity_poly.type
_entity_poly.pdbx_seq_one_letter_code
_entity_poly.pdbx_strand_id
1 'polypeptide(L)' 'MTLPGARFRLEDRVRKLRGSSWQGLVVGFYSTRLTPIGYAVESEREPGSVQVWPESALERVPEQAP' A
#
# COMPACT_ATOMS: atom_id res chain seq x y z
N MET A 1 7.55 -9.65 -6.03
CA MET A 1 6.67 -9.60 -7.22
C MET A 1 6.19 -8.16 -7.40
N THR A 2 6.01 -7.70 -8.63
CA THR A 2 5.52 -6.35 -8.95
C THR A 2 4.57 -6.47 -10.14
N LEU A 3 3.42 -5.79 -10.12
CA LEU A 3 2.58 -5.69 -11.31
C LEU A 3 3.28 -4.79 -12.36
N PRO A 4 3.18 -5.08 -13.67
CA PRO A 4 3.70 -4.17 -14.70
C PRO A 4 3.10 -2.77 -14.55
N GLY A 5 3.95 -1.76 -14.36
CA GLY A 5 3.51 -0.37 -14.15
C GLY A 5 3.15 0.01 -12.71
N ALA A 6 3.25 -0.92 -11.74
CA ALA A 6 3.01 -0.60 -10.33
C ALA A 6 4.11 0.30 -9.74
N ARG A 7 3.67 1.37 -9.06
CA ARG A 7 4.51 2.33 -8.36
C ARG A 7 5.18 1.76 -7.10
N PHE A 8 4.54 0.81 -6.43
CA PHE A 8 5.05 0.21 -5.19
C PHE A 8 5.35 -1.28 -5.37
N ARG A 9 6.23 -1.80 -4.52
CA ARG A 9 6.65 -3.20 -4.46
C ARG A 9 6.22 -3.80 -3.13
N LEU A 10 6.29 -5.14 -3.03
CA LEU A 10 6.17 -5.80 -1.72
C LEU A 10 7.18 -5.18 -0.75
N GLU A 11 6.78 -5.08 0.51
CA GLU A 11 7.55 -4.51 1.62
C GLU A 11 7.80 -3.00 1.52
N ASP A 12 7.32 -2.32 0.47
CA ASP A 12 7.34 -0.86 0.47
C ASP A 12 6.45 -0.32 1.58
N ARG A 13 7.01 0.57 2.41
CA ARG A 13 6.27 1.31 3.42
C ARG A 13 5.42 2.39 2.76
N VAL A 14 4.11 2.31 2.95
CA VAL A 14 3.14 3.24 2.37
C VAL A 14 2.16 3.73 3.41
N ARG A 15 1.56 4.89 3.17
CA ARG A 15 0.43 5.40 3.95
C ARG A 15 -0.65 5.94 3.05
N LYS A 16 -1.86 5.99 3.59
CA LYS A 16 -3.01 6.58 2.91
C LYS A 16 -2.86 8.10 2.89
N LEU A 17 -3.07 8.70 1.70
CA LEU A 17 -2.93 10.13 1.46
C LEU A 17 -4.00 10.97 2.18
N ARG A 18 -5.25 10.48 2.22
CA ARG A 18 -6.41 11.23 2.73
C ARG A 18 -7.39 10.33 3.47
N GLY A 19 -8.08 10.91 4.45
CA GLY A 19 -9.09 10.22 5.26
C GLY A 19 -8.47 9.49 6.46
N SER A 20 -8.95 8.28 6.75
CA SER A 20 -8.49 7.46 7.87
C SER A 20 -6.98 7.22 7.85
N SER A 21 -6.35 7.24 9.04
CA SER A 21 -4.94 6.92 9.20
C SER A 21 -4.71 5.43 8.96
N TRP A 22 -4.12 5.08 7.82
CA TRP A 22 -3.63 3.73 7.54
C TRP A 22 -2.19 3.83 7.03
N GLN A 23 -1.30 3.08 7.64
CA GLN A 23 0.11 3.03 7.28
C GLN A 23 0.65 1.63 7.55
N GLY A 24 1.44 1.14 6.61
CA GLY A 24 2.24 -0.05 6.82
C GLY A 24 2.87 -0.56 5.54
N LEU A 25 2.99 -1.88 5.42
CA LEU A 25 3.76 -2.51 4.36
C LEU A 25 2.85 -3.05 3.27
N VAL A 26 3.26 -2.91 2.02
CA VAL A 26 2.61 -3.59 0.90
C VAL A 26 2.87 -5.10 1.02
N VAL A 27 1.80 -5.88 1.18
CA VAL A 27 1.85 -7.34 1.32
C VAL A 27 1.20 -8.08 0.15
N GLY A 28 0.60 -7.36 -0.80
CA GLY A 28 0.00 -7.96 -1.98
C GLY A 28 -0.50 -6.94 -2.98
N PHE A 29 -0.99 -7.44 -4.11
CA PHE A 29 -1.53 -6.63 -5.20
C PHE A 29 -2.87 -7.17 -5.66
N TYR A 30 -3.72 -6.28 -6.17
CA TYR A 30 -4.96 -6.65 -6.83
C TYR A 30 -5.20 -5.79 -8.07
N SER A 31 -6.05 -6.29 -8.97
CA SER A 31 -6.45 -5.57 -10.18
C SER A 31 -7.91 -5.86 -10.49
N THR A 32 -8.69 -4.81 -10.74
CA THR A 32 -10.08 -4.86 -11.20
C THR A 32 -10.29 -3.88 -12.35
N ARG A 33 -11.45 -3.93 -13.00
CA ARG A 33 -11.80 -2.95 -14.06
C ARG A 33 -11.82 -1.51 -13.55
N LEU A 34 -12.26 -1.29 -12.32
CA LEU A 34 -12.32 0.05 -11.71
C LEU A 34 -10.97 0.48 -11.11
N THR A 35 -10.18 -0.48 -10.63
CA THR A 35 -8.87 -0.23 -10.03
C THR A 35 -7.83 -1.11 -10.72
N PRO A 36 -7.27 -0.65 -11.84
CA PRO A 36 -6.31 -1.45 -12.61
C PRO A 36 -5.05 -1.81 -11.81
N ILE A 37 -4.66 -0.94 -10.86
CA ILE A 37 -3.53 -1.16 -9.95
C ILE A 37 -3.96 -0.82 -8.53
N GLY A 38 -3.92 -1.82 -7.65
CA GLY A 38 -4.21 -1.67 -6.23
C GLY A 38 -3.32 -2.55 -5.36
N TYR A 39 -3.26 -2.21 -4.09
CA TYR A 39 -2.33 -2.78 -3.12
C TYR A 39 -3.06 -3.26 -1.87
N ALA A 40 -2.64 -4.40 -1.35
CA ALA A 40 -2.96 -4.84 0.00
C ALA A 40 -1.86 -4.33 0.95
N VAL A 41 -2.27 -3.60 1.98
CA VAL A 41 -1.37 -2.97 2.95
C VAL A 41 -1.70 -3.52 4.34
N GLU A 42 -0.74 -4.22 4.92
CA GLU A 42 -0.80 -4.66 6.32
C GLU A 42 -0.46 -3.48 7.23
N SER A 43 -1.24 -3.30 8.30
CA SER A 43 -1.05 -2.20 9.25
C SER A 43 0.21 -2.41 10.10
N GLU A 44 1.00 -1.35 10.25
CA GLU A 44 2.10 -1.31 11.24
C GLU A 44 1.60 -1.26 12.69
N ARG A 45 0.35 -0.82 12.91
CA ARG A 45 -0.22 -0.63 14.25
C ARG A 45 -1.05 -1.82 14.71
N GLU A 46 -1.52 -2.62 13.77
CA GLU A 46 -2.40 -3.76 13.99
C GLU A 46 -1.90 -4.95 13.15
N PRO A 47 -0.85 -5.67 13.60
CA PRO A 47 -0.27 -6.77 12.84
C PRO A 47 -1.32 -7.82 12.45
N GLY A 48 -1.25 -8.32 11.21
CA GLY A 48 -2.23 -9.22 10.62
C GLY A 48 -3.47 -8.52 10.03
N SER A 49 -3.74 -7.26 10.37
CA SER A 49 -4.84 -6.49 9.77
C SER A 49 -4.42 -5.94 8.41
N VAL A 50 -5.13 -6.35 7.36
CA VAL A 50 -4.88 -5.94 5.98
C VAL A 50 -6.06 -5.17 5.43
N GLN A 51 -5.78 -4.06 4.75
CA GLN A 51 -6.75 -3.33 3.94
C GLN A 51 -6.25 -3.13 2.52
N VAL A 52 -7.17 -2.92 1.58
CA VAL A 52 -6.85 -2.76 0.15
C VAL A 52 -7.22 -1.37 -0.33
N TRP A 53 -6.31 -0.75 -1.10
CA TRP A 53 -6.49 0.59 -1.64
C TRP A 53 -5.97 0.71 -3.07
N PRO A 54 -6.57 1.58 -3.91
CA PRO A 54 -6.02 1.90 -5.23
C PRO A 54 -4.67 2.61 -5.08
N GLU A 55 -3.82 2.49 -6.10
CA GLU A 55 -2.51 3.16 -6.13
C GLU A 55 -2.58 4.66 -5.80
N SER A 56 -3.61 5.33 -6.33
CA SER A 56 -3.82 6.77 -6.18
C SER A 56 -4.16 7.22 -4.76
N ALA A 57 -4.52 6.29 -3.87
CA ALA A 57 -4.83 6.58 -2.47
C ALA A 57 -3.60 6.47 -1.56
N LEU A 58 -2.46 6.00 -2.07
CA LEU A 58 -1.27 5.68 -1.29
C LEU A 58 -0.08 6.57 -1.68
N GLU A 59 0.77 6.85 -0.70
CA GLU A 59 2.09 7.44 -0.91
C GLU A 59 3.16 6.64 -0.16
N ARG A 60 4.38 6.65 -0.70
CA ARG A 60 5.54 6.01 -0.08
C ARG A 60 5.96 6.80 1.14
N VAL A 61 6.15 6.13 2.26
CA VAL A 61 6.74 6.71 3.45
C VAL A 61 8.24 6.49 3.36
N PRO A 62 9.07 7.54 3.42
CA PRO A 62 10.52 7.37 3.49
C PRO A 62 10.88 6.56 4.74
N GLU A 63 11.87 5.68 4.61
CA GLU A 63 12.49 5.03 5.76
C GLU A 63 13.03 6.16 6.66
N GLN A 64 12.65 6.18 7.93
CA GLN A 64 13.17 7.20 8.83
C GLN A 64 14.67 6.99 8.95
N ALA A 65 15.46 7.97 8.49
CA ALA A 65 16.87 8.01 8.79
C ALA A 65 17.05 8.03 10.32
N PRO A 66 18.06 7.31 10.85
CA PRO A 66 18.26 7.12 12.29
C PRO A 66 18.41 8.41 13.07
#